data_AF-A0A7L8SK47-F1
#
_entry.id   AF-A0A7L8SK47-F1
#
_cell.length_a   1.000
_cell.length_b   1.000
_cell.length_c   1.000
_cell.angle_alpha   90.00
_cell.angle_beta   90.00
_cell.angle_gamma   90.00
#
_symmetry.space_group_name_H-M   'P 1'
#
loop_
_entity.id
_entity.type
_entity.pdbx_description
1 polymer ?
#
loop_
_entity_poly.entity_id
_entity_poly.type
_entity_poly.pdbx_seq_one_letter_code
_entity_poly.pdbx_strand_id
1 'polypeptide(L)'
;MLTDEELGALASEWRKKALQGDLHARGIAHEFETEMRRRVGAPSTNYDTLDLRPLELRTAAQPRWWRFWRAEGSRASTTHR
;
A
#
# COMPACT_ATOMS: atom_id res chain seq x y z
N MET A 1 28.77 -1.78 -1.40
CA MET A 1 27.55 -2.05 -0.62
C MET A 1 26.99 -0.69 -0.22
N LEU A 2 25.71 -0.39 -0.50
CA LEU A 2 25.11 0.91 -0.16
C LEU A 2 24.99 1.07 1.36
N THR A 3 25.13 2.29 1.88
CA THR A 3 24.76 2.63 3.27
C THR A 3 23.24 2.63 3.44
N ASP A 4 22.75 2.60 4.68
CA ASP A 4 21.30 2.57 4.96
C ASP A 4 20.60 3.87 4.53
N GLU A 5 21.27 5.01 4.67
CA GLU A 5 20.80 6.32 4.21
C GLU A 5 20.63 6.34 2.69
N GLU A 6 21.66 5.88 1.95
CA GLU A 6 21.63 5.82 0.48
C GLU A 6 20.56 4.83 -0.01
N LEU A 7 20.39 3.71 0.70
CA LEU A 7 19.38 2.71 0.37
C LEU A 7 17.96 3.28 0.51
N GLY A 8 17.69 4.01 1.60
CA GLY A 8 16.41 4.68 1.82
C GLY A 8 16.13 5.80 0.81
N ALA A 9 17.16 6.57 0.45
CA ALA A 9 17.06 7.60 -0.57
C ALA A 9 16.72 7.01 -1.95
N LEU A 10 17.44 5.95 -2.37
CA LEU A 10 17.21 5.26 -3.63
C LEU A 10 15.81 4.61 -3.69
N ALA A 11 15.41 3.93 -2.61
CA ALA A 11 14.06 3.37 -2.51
C ALA A 11 12.98 4.44 -2.73
N SER A 12 13.13 5.60 -2.06
CA SER A 12 12.19 6.72 -2.17
C SER A 12 12.12 7.31 -3.57
N GLU A 13 13.28 7.51 -4.21
CA GLU A 13 13.34 8.06 -5.58
C GLU A 13 12.72 7.12 -6.61
N TRP A 14 13.03 5.83 -6.55
CA TRP A 14 12.42 4.84 -7.43
C TRP A 14 10.92 4.68 -7.16
N ARG A 15 10.49 4.79 -5.91
CA ARG A 15 9.07 4.78 -5.56
C ARG A 15 8.31 5.94 -6.19
N LYS A 16 8.88 7.15 -6.17
CA LYS A 16 8.29 8.33 -6.84
C LYS A 16 8.10 8.10 -8.33
N LYS A 17 9.13 7.57 -9.01
CA LYS A 17 9.06 7.21 -10.45
C LYS A 17 7.98 6.16 -10.73
N ALA A 18 7.88 5.13 -9.88
CA ALA A 18 6.85 4.11 -10.01
C ALA A 18 5.43 4.70 -9.87
N LEU A 19 5.24 5.65 -8.95
CA LEU A 19 3.95 6.36 -8.77
C LEU A 19 3.61 7.27 -9.96
N GLN A 20 4.60 7.73 -10.71
CA GLN A 20 4.42 8.49 -11.95
C GLN A 20 4.08 7.59 -13.16
N GLY A 21 4.05 6.25 -12.97
CA GLY A 21 3.65 5.29 -14.01
C GLY A 21 4.81 4.50 -14.63
N ASP A 22 6.04 4.67 -14.16
CA ASP A 22 7.17 3.84 -14.61
C ASP A 22 7.03 2.41 -14.07
N LEU A 23 6.72 1.47 -14.96
CA LEU A 23 6.53 0.06 -14.64
C LEU A 23 7.81 -0.62 -14.14
N HIS A 24 8.97 -0.21 -14.64
CA HIS A 24 10.27 -0.81 -14.27
C HIS A 24 10.75 -0.29 -12.93
N ALA A 25 10.47 0.98 -12.64
CA ALA A 25 10.77 1.61 -11.35
C ALA A 25 10.11 0.88 -10.17
N ARG A 26 8.94 0.25 -10.37
CA ARG A 26 8.27 -0.52 -9.31
C ARG A 26 9.14 -1.68 -8.80
N GLY A 27 9.74 -2.45 -9.71
CA GLY A 27 10.60 -3.57 -9.34
C GLY A 27 11.86 -3.09 -8.62
N ILE A 28 12.50 -2.05 -9.15
CA ILE A 28 13.72 -1.49 -8.58
C ILE A 28 13.47 -0.93 -7.16
N ALA A 29 12.37 -0.19 -6.97
CA ALA A 29 11.97 0.29 -5.65
C ALA A 29 11.78 -0.87 -4.67
N HIS A 30 11.13 -1.95 -5.11
CA HIS A 30 10.84 -3.11 -4.27
C HIS A 30 12.10 -3.82 -3.78
N GLU A 31 13.12 -3.95 -4.62
CA GLU A 31 14.40 -4.56 -4.22
C GLU A 31 15.11 -3.73 -3.14
N PHE A 32 15.16 -2.41 -3.30
CA PHE A 32 15.75 -1.53 -2.29
C PHE A 32 14.96 -1.55 -0.97
N GLU A 33 13.63 -1.50 -1.03
CA GLU A 33 12.75 -1.60 0.15
C GLU A 33 12.90 -2.96 0.87
N THR A 34 13.13 -4.03 0.11
CA THR A 34 13.33 -5.38 0.67
C THR A 34 14.66 -5.49 1.38
N GLU A 35 15.75 -4.98 0.80
CA GLU A 35 17.04 -4.93 1.47
C GLU A 35 16.98 -4.03 2.72
N MET A 36 16.24 -2.91 2.67
CA MET A 36 16.04 -2.05 3.85
C MET A 36 15.32 -2.81 4.98
N ARG A 37 14.24 -3.53 4.67
CA ARG A 37 13.55 -4.41 5.63
C ARG A 37 14.45 -5.53 6.16
N ARG A 38 15.36 -6.05 5.35
CA ARG A 38 16.32 -7.08 5.79
C ARG A 38 17.31 -6.53 6.81
N ARG A 39 17.79 -5.30 6.64
CA ARG A 39 18.79 -4.65 7.51
C ARG A 39 18.21 -4.12 8.81
N VAL A 40 17.08 -3.41 8.71
CA VAL A 40 16.40 -2.78 9.86
C VAL A 40 15.56 -3.80 10.64
N GLY A 41 15.17 -4.89 9.98
CA GLY A 41 14.15 -5.81 10.47
C GLY A 41 12.76 -5.45 9.93
N ALA A 42 11.86 -6.43 9.93
CA ALA A 42 10.47 -6.17 9.58
C ALA A 42 9.84 -5.28 10.67
N PRO A 43 9.03 -4.26 10.31
CA PRO A 43 8.22 -3.54 11.29
C PRO A 43 7.42 -4.56 12.11
N SER A 44 7.65 -4.59 13.42
CA SER A 44 6.86 -5.44 14.30
C SER A 44 5.42 -4.90 14.27
N THR A 45 4.50 -5.68 13.71
CA THR A 45 3.08 -5.36 13.83
C THR A 45 2.72 -5.49 15.30
N ASN A 46 2.28 -4.39 15.94
CA ASN A 46 1.79 -4.46 17.30
C ASN A 46 0.40 -5.11 17.31
N TYR A 47 0.37 -6.41 17.63
CA TYR A 47 -0.86 -7.19 17.67
C TYR A 47 -1.85 -6.72 18.75
N ASP A 48 -1.40 -5.98 19.77
CA ASP A 48 -2.27 -5.43 20.82
C ASP A 48 -3.22 -4.34 20.28
N THR A 49 -2.87 -3.74 19.14
CA THR A 49 -3.69 -2.71 18.48
C THR A 49 -4.74 -3.29 17.53
N LEU A 50 -4.67 -4.58 17.24
CA LEU A 50 -5.62 -5.22 16.34
C LEU A 50 -6.93 -5.49 17.08
N ASP A 51 -8.05 -5.03 16.52
CA ASP A 51 -9.36 -5.48 16.95
C ASP A 51 -9.48 -6.99 16.67
N LEU A 52 -9.54 -7.82 17.70
CA LEU A 52 -9.66 -9.28 17.59
C LEU A 52 -11.10 -9.80 17.76
N ARG A 53 -12.11 -8.92 17.92
CA ARG A 53 -13.52 -9.33 18.10
C ARG A 53 -14.05 -10.15 16.92
N PRO A 54 -15.11 -10.96 17.04
CA PRO A 54 -15.73 -11.65 15.91
C PRO A 54 -16.09 -10.70 14.75
N LEU A 55 -16.00 -11.19 13.51
CA LEU A 55 -16.20 -10.39 12.28
C LEU A 55 -17.53 -9.64 12.27
N GLU A 56 -18.61 -10.27 12.77
CA GLU A 56 -19.95 -9.67 12.85
C GLU A 56 -19.95 -8.36 13.66
N LEU A 57 -19.22 -8.34 14.78
CA LEU A 57 -19.12 -7.16 15.65
C LEU A 57 -18.25 -6.06 15.02
N ARG A 58 -17.24 -6.43 14.22
CA ARG A 58 -16.38 -5.45 13.53
C ARG A 58 -17.10 -4.80 12.35
N THR A 59 -17.86 -5.59 11.60
CA THR A 59 -18.54 -5.15 10.37
C THR A 59 -19.65 -4.16 10.68
N ALA A 60 -20.35 -4.33 11.82
CA ALA A 60 -21.38 -3.41 12.29
C ALA A 60 -20.81 -2.03 12.72
N ALA A 61 -19.57 -1.98 13.20
CA ALA A 61 -18.93 -0.77 13.71
C ALA A 61 -18.11 0.01 12.67
N GLN A 62 -17.85 -0.57 11.50
CA GLN A 62 -16.98 0.03 10.47
C GLN A 62 -17.73 1.05 9.59
N PRO A 63 -17.30 2.33 9.55
CA PRO A 63 -17.87 3.31 8.64
C PRO A 63 -17.59 2.90 7.20
N ARG A 64 -18.64 2.73 6.40
CA ARG A 64 -18.54 2.24 5.02
C ARG A 64 -18.22 3.35 4.03
N TRP A 65 -17.31 4.27 4.39
CA TRP A 65 -16.91 5.40 3.54
C TRP A 65 -16.35 4.93 2.20
N TRP A 66 -15.73 3.74 2.14
CA TRP A 66 -15.24 3.15 0.91
C TRP A 66 -16.36 2.79 -0.10
N ARG A 67 -17.64 2.65 0.33
CA ARG A 67 -18.78 2.43 -0.58
C ARG A 67 -19.05 3.65 -1.45
N PHE A 68 -18.66 4.84 -0.98
CA PHE A 68 -18.75 6.07 -1.75
C PHE A 68 -18.08 5.92 -3.11
N TRP A 69 -16.86 5.36 -3.14
CA TRP A 69 -16.10 5.13 -4.36
C TRP A 69 -16.69 4.04 -5.26
N ARG A 70 -17.54 3.14 -4.72
CA ARG A 70 -18.24 2.11 -5.52
C ARG A 70 -19.46 2.65 -6.28
N ALA A 71 -20.09 3.72 -5.79
CA ALA A 71 -21.29 4.27 -6.43
C ALA A 71 -20.98 5.08 -7.71
N GLU A 72 -19.77 5.64 -7.82
CA GLU A 72 -19.33 6.43 -8.98
C GLU A 72 -19.14 5.53 -10.23
N GLY A 73 -18.61 4.32 -10.05
CA GLY A 73 -18.30 3.39 -11.15
C GLY A 73 -19.51 2.75 -11.85
N SER A 74 -20.69 2.75 -11.23
CA SER A 74 -21.91 2.13 -11.81
C SER A 74 -22.69 3.04 -12.76
N ARG A 75 -22.35 4.33 -12.91
CA ARG A 75 -23.00 5.23 -13.89
C ARG A 75 -22.38 5.19 -15.29
N ALA A 76 -21.25 4.50 -15.48
CA ALA A 76 -20.49 4.55 -16.73
C ALA A 76 -20.81 3.42 -17.73
N SER A 77 -21.94 2.70 -17.57
CA SER A 77 -22.25 1.52 -18.42
C SER A 77 -23.67 1.47 -18.95
N THR A 78 -24.24 2.61 -19.35
CA THR A 78 -25.44 2.65 -20.20
C THR A 78 -25.27 3.67 -21.31
N THR A 79 -24.46 3.34 -22.31
CA THR A 79 -24.58 3.94 -23.65
C THR A 79 -24.96 2.82 -24.59
N HIS A 80 -26.24 2.81 -24.94
CA HIS A 80 -26.81 2.08 -26.06
C HIS A 80 -26.09 2.49 -27.36
N ARG A 81 -25.68 1.51 -28.16
CA ARG A 81 -25.57 1.67 -29.62
C ARG A 81 -26.11 0.42 -30.29
#